data_AF-A0AAN6S4S4-F1
#
_entry.id   AF-A0AAN6S4S4-F1
#
_cell.length_a   1.000
_cell.length_b   1.000
_cell.length_c   1.000
_cell.angle_alpha   90.00
_cell.angle_beta   90.00
_cell.angle_gamma   90.00
#
_symmetry.space_group_name_H-M   'P 1'
#
loop_
_entity.id
_entity.type
_entity.pdbx_description
1 polymer ?
#
loop_
_entity_poly.entity_id
_entity_poly.type
_entity_poly.pdbx_seq_one_letter_code
_entity_poly.pdbx_strand_id
1 'polypeptide(L)'
;MLVNELPGLSSPPDAEGAAYSDNTQATGILYCRTIEQKSDLIQFDVTDLHNPPSDEDWVSCLVSTDRSGPPGSEWRRIERLPGIHEVRKTGDGKFYEFAVRRSYIPWLLGSGFQFRRLSVMDLEHDVLEPIEGEVRVYGVLRATERAKSRFLQAAVRGLSSGLGRGLDQYYRHKTLDQGARVIIEWTILIRDIVNSDHEVLRWFLLRCVFLGLHLLGDFDSACALELVNRDMQGWIQYFRQLGSKKAMWPLEERDSQAGLHEVALLRGVFESVGGRGDVRQRGFDGNWTANDSFAAFGSLLDLAEPASFGSFDVQKMTKALLRSRVLEGECLRSGMSVGFGVLPGEQLLQYIPIGVSEAVHGVLPAGLVHDIGYGKVNEIRVATSLICREVPSLKDGEVDMLVLVCHRAGWSTVDEGLRRWLASEEGKSFYRQTMAEICESGALELKVLAAVTLLCCSRALHGSPDNCSAPAYRAYLWDFGRMLRGWSVQNEQVVLERMVLSIRRVLGEECHPAVRCYLDIAVQSELPLDLLDGLSDQYWDAWEETRGGFESRMSSGGHSGWDSENDTGDDGKRSR
;
A
#
# COMPACT_ATOMS: atom_id res chain seq x y z
N MET A 1 -60.33 5.58 46.32
CA MET A 1 -61.71 5.14 46.58
C MET A 1 -61.69 3.63 46.77
N LEU A 2 -62.07 3.19 47.98
CA LEU A 2 -62.42 1.82 48.46
C LEU A 2 -61.34 0.74 48.27
N VAL A 3 -60.54 0.33 49.26
CA VAL A 3 -60.77 -0.20 50.64
C VAL A 3 -61.47 -1.57 50.68
N ASN A 4 -60.72 -2.58 51.14
CA ASN A 4 -61.05 -3.58 52.18
C ASN A 4 -59.77 -4.40 52.42
N GLU A 5 -59.03 -4.19 53.51
CA GLU A 5 -59.22 -4.66 54.90
C GLU A 5 -58.76 -6.12 55.16
N LEU A 6 -57.78 -6.20 56.08
CA LEU A 6 -57.16 -7.30 56.86
C LEU A 6 -58.21 -7.97 57.82
N PRO A 7 -57.95 -8.82 58.86
CA PRO A 7 -56.69 -9.05 59.64
C PRO A 7 -56.50 -10.40 60.41
N GLY A 8 -55.43 -10.47 61.22
CA GLY A 8 -55.33 -11.21 62.49
C GLY A 8 -54.46 -12.48 62.45
N LEU A 9 -53.51 -12.76 63.35
CA LEU A 9 -53.30 -12.43 64.78
C LEU A 9 -51.77 -12.64 65.07
N SER A 10 -51.00 -11.67 65.58
CA SER A 10 -50.74 -11.27 66.99
C SER A 10 -50.00 -12.31 67.88
N SER A 11 -48.70 -12.06 68.10
CA SER A 11 -47.83 -11.89 69.32
C SER A 11 -48.27 -12.49 70.70
N PRO A 12 -47.50 -12.46 71.83
CA PRO A 12 -46.25 -11.72 72.17
C PRO A 12 -45.27 -12.51 73.13
N PRO A 13 -44.62 -11.93 74.18
CA PRO A 13 -43.21 -11.54 74.29
C PRO A 13 -42.47 -12.19 75.49
N ASP A 14 -41.24 -11.72 75.82
CA ASP A 14 -40.68 -11.50 77.18
C ASP A 14 -39.15 -11.24 76.99
N ALA A 15 -38.61 -10.03 77.19
CA ALA A 15 -38.40 -9.24 78.42
C ALA A 15 -37.17 -9.69 79.25
N GLU A 16 -36.26 -8.71 79.43
CA GLU A 16 -35.29 -8.52 80.53
C GLU A 16 -33.97 -9.32 80.58
N GLY A 17 -32.86 -8.58 80.44
CA GLY A 17 -32.06 -8.22 81.61
C GLY A 17 -30.80 -9.04 81.94
N ALA A 18 -29.73 -8.26 82.21
CA ALA A 18 -28.53 -8.58 83.00
C ALA A 18 -27.32 -9.20 82.27
N ALA A 19 -26.26 -8.40 82.27
CA ALA A 19 -24.87 -8.81 82.05
C ALA A 19 -24.38 -9.75 83.16
N TYR A 20 -23.60 -10.77 82.81
CA TYR A 20 -22.32 -11.09 83.43
C TYR A 20 -21.51 -12.00 82.50
N SER A 21 -20.22 -11.73 82.45
CA SER A 21 -19.18 -12.47 81.75
C SER A 21 -19.15 -13.95 82.14
N ASP A 22 -18.88 -14.84 81.20
CA ASP A 22 -17.65 -15.62 81.34
C ASP A 22 -17.14 -16.21 80.03
N ASN A 23 -15.82 -16.13 79.90
CA ASN A 23 -15.03 -16.72 78.84
C ASN A 23 -15.20 -18.24 78.85
N THR A 24 -15.61 -18.82 77.73
CA THR A 24 -15.09 -20.14 77.34
C THR A 24 -15.08 -20.24 75.83
N GLN A 25 -13.86 -20.28 75.29
CA GLN A 25 -13.55 -20.54 73.90
C GLN A 25 -14.16 -21.89 73.48
N ALA A 26 -15.31 -21.85 72.81
CA ALA A 26 -15.77 -22.95 71.99
C ALA A 26 -15.18 -22.77 70.58
N THR A 27 -14.07 -23.47 70.33
CA THR A 27 -13.52 -23.72 69.00
C THR A 27 -14.55 -24.47 68.16
N GLY A 28 -15.46 -23.73 67.54
CA GLY A 28 -16.33 -24.24 66.49
C GLY A 28 -15.50 -24.49 65.23
N ILE A 29 -15.16 -25.75 64.98
CA ILE A 29 -14.58 -26.17 63.71
C ILE A 29 -15.65 -25.95 62.63
N LEU A 30 -15.48 -24.91 61.81
CA LEU A 30 -16.23 -24.72 60.56
C LEU A 30 -15.79 -25.81 59.58
N TYR A 31 -16.59 -26.87 59.47
CA TYR A 31 -16.46 -27.87 58.42
C TYR A 31 -16.95 -27.27 57.09
N CYS A 32 -16.09 -26.52 56.41
CA CYS A 32 -16.26 -26.19 55.00
C CYS A 32 -15.98 -27.45 54.18
N ARG A 33 -17.04 -28.15 53.77
CA ARG A 33 -16.92 -29.19 52.75
C ARG A 33 -16.69 -28.50 51.41
N THR A 34 -15.44 -28.23 51.07
CA THR A 34 -15.07 -27.85 49.70
C THR A 34 -15.39 -29.04 48.81
N ILE A 35 -16.50 -28.99 48.09
CA ILE A 35 -16.73 -29.90 46.98
C ILE A 35 -15.77 -29.44 45.89
N GLU A 36 -14.59 -30.06 45.82
CA GLU A 36 -13.80 -30.05 44.60
C GLU A 36 -14.64 -30.74 43.53
N GLN A 37 -15.36 -29.95 42.74
CA GLN A 37 -15.93 -30.43 41.50
C GLN A 37 -14.76 -30.64 40.54
N LYS A 38 -14.12 -31.81 40.65
CA LYS A 38 -13.30 -32.35 39.55
C LYS A 38 -14.25 -32.45 38.37
N SER A 39 -14.08 -31.52 37.43
CA SER A 39 -14.70 -31.61 36.13
C SER A 39 -13.99 -32.75 35.42
N ASP A 40 -14.50 -33.97 35.59
CA ASP A 40 -14.08 -35.09 34.76
C ASP A 40 -14.41 -34.70 33.32
N LEU A 41 -13.37 -34.35 32.56
CA LEU A 41 -13.40 -34.27 31.10
C LEU A 41 -13.78 -35.68 30.64
N ILE A 42 -15.08 -35.93 30.44
CA ILE A 42 -15.52 -37.08 29.66
C ILE A 42 -14.89 -36.88 28.28
N GLN A 43 -13.94 -37.74 27.94
CA GLN A 43 -13.37 -37.83 26.61
C GLN A 43 -14.52 -38.06 25.65
N PHE A 44 -14.93 -37.03 24.92
CA PHE A 44 -15.56 -37.26 23.63
C PHE A 44 -14.60 -38.13 22.84
N ASP A 45 -15.12 -39.10 22.11
CA ASP A 45 -14.31 -39.87 21.19
C ASP A 45 -13.99 -38.96 19.98
N VAL A 46 -13.06 -38.02 20.18
CA VAL A 46 -12.55 -37.08 19.18
C VAL A 46 -11.68 -37.84 18.15
N THR A 47 -11.49 -39.15 18.32
CA THR A 47 -10.72 -39.98 17.37
C THR A 47 -11.36 -40.02 15.97
N ASP A 48 -12.69 -39.83 15.88
CA ASP A 48 -13.42 -39.71 14.62
C ASP A 48 -13.23 -38.34 13.92
N LEU A 49 -12.76 -37.32 14.65
CA LEU A 49 -12.48 -36.00 14.10
C LEU A 49 -11.06 -35.99 13.52
N HIS A 50 -10.97 -36.29 12.22
CA HIS A 50 -9.74 -36.07 11.47
C HIS A 50 -9.25 -34.63 11.65
N ASN A 51 -7.92 -34.45 11.80
CA ASN A 51 -7.29 -33.13 11.77
C ASN A 51 -7.39 -32.58 10.34
N PRO A 52 -8.32 -31.65 10.07
CA PRO A 52 -8.53 -31.17 8.72
C PRO A 52 -7.37 -30.26 8.29
N PRO A 53 -7.17 -30.10 6.97
CA PRO A 53 -6.12 -29.23 6.46
C PRO A 53 -6.29 -27.80 6.98
N SER A 54 -5.17 -27.07 7.11
CA SER A 54 -5.14 -25.76 7.78
C SER A 54 -6.07 -24.72 7.15
N ASP A 55 -6.35 -24.85 5.85
CA ASP A 55 -7.09 -23.94 4.99
C ASP A 55 -8.56 -24.34 4.81
N GLU A 56 -9.03 -25.35 5.52
CA GLU A 56 -10.44 -25.76 5.49
C GLU A 56 -11.39 -24.61 5.84
N ASP A 57 -12.49 -24.47 5.09
CA ASP A 57 -13.54 -23.50 5.36
C ASP A 57 -14.12 -23.59 6.79
N TRP A 58 -14.37 -22.42 7.37
CA TRP A 58 -15.13 -22.25 8.61
C TRP A 58 -16.50 -21.67 8.33
N VAL A 59 -17.50 -22.12 9.08
CA VAL A 59 -18.90 -21.72 8.92
C VAL A 59 -19.46 -21.19 10.24
N SER A 60 -20.34 -20.19 10.16
CA SER A 60 -20.99 -19.62 11.35
C SER A 60 -22.16 -20.49 11.79
N CYS A 61 -22.20 -20.80 13.09
CA CYS A 61 -23.27 -21.53 13.75
C CYS A 61 -23.83 -20.67 14.90
N LEU A 62 -25.13 -20.40 14.89
CA LEU A 62 -25.83 -19.74 15.98
C LEU A 62 -26.33 -20.77 16.99
N VAL A 63 -25.98 -20.53 18.25
CA VAL A 63 -26.27 -21.41 19.39
C VAL A 63 -27.04 -20.62 20.42
N SER A 64 -28.12 -21.17 20.95
CA SER A 64 -28.92 -20.48 21.98
C SER A 64 -28.08 -20.22 23.24
N THR A 65 -28.34 -19.08 23.90
CA THR A 65 -27.62 -18.65 25.11
C THR A 65 -27.91 -19.48 26.33
N ASP A 66 -29.03 -20.21 26.35
CA ASP A 66 -29.31 -21.22 27.37
C ASP A 66 -28.27 -22.36 27.35
N ARG A 67 -27.54 -22.55 26.23
CA ARG A 67 -26.45 -23.54 25.99
C ARG A 67 -26.78 -24.97 26.48
N SER A 68 -28.05 -25.22 26.81
CA SER A 68 -28.56 -26.43 27.43
C SER A 68 -29.08 -27.32 26.33
N GLY A 69 -28.26 -28.30 25.95
CA GLY A 69 -28.68 -29.40 25.11
C GLY A 69 -29.03 -30.64 25.93
N PRO A 70 -29.47 -31.74 25.28
CA PRO A 70 -29.49 -33.06 25.91
C PRO A 70 -28.16 -33.38 26.63
N PRO A 71 -28.17 -34.25 27.65
CA PRO A 71 -26.96 -34.64 28.37
C PRO A 71 -25.83 -35.06 27.41
N GLY A 72 -24.69 -34.36 27.46
CA GLY A 72 -23.54 -34.60 26.57
C GLY A 72 -23.39 -33.62 25.39
N SER A 73 -24.36 -32.75 25.13
CA SER A 73 -24.32 -31.77 24.01
C SER A 73 -24.12 -30.31 24.48
N GLU A 74 -23.37 -30.13 25.56
CA GLU A 74 -23.05 -28.80 26.11
C GLU A 74 -21.92 -28.15 25.31
N TRP A 75 -22.21 -27.04 24.62
CA TRP A 75 -21.21 -26.29 23.84
C TRP A 75 -19.97 -25.89 24.65
N ARG A 76 -20.14 -25.62 25.96
CA ARG A 76 -19.03 -25.33 26.88
C ARG A 76 -17.97 -26.41 26.95
N ARG A 77 -18.33 -27.66 26.68
CA ARG A 77 -17.40 -28.79 26.74
C ARG A 77 -16.51 -28.90 25.49
N ILE A 78 -17.00 -28.40 24.35
CA ILE A 78 -16.34 -28.52 23.05
C ILE A 78 -15.75 -27.18 22.55
N GLU A 79 -15.98 -26.09 23.26
CA GLU A 79 -15.41 -24.75 23.03
C GLU A 79 -13.87 -24.73 22.94
N ARG A 80 -13.19 -25.76 23.46
CA ARG A 80 -11.72 -25.89 23.42
C ARG A 80 -11.21 -26.73 22.26
N LEU A 81 -12.10 -27.30 21.44
CA LEU A 81 -11.69 -28.11 20.30
C LEU A 81 -11.08 -27.21 19.21
N PRO A 82 -10.03 -27.69 18.50
CA PRO A 82 -9.33 -26.90 17.49
C PRO A 82 -10.18 -26.53 16.26
N GLY A 83 -11.35 -27.14 16.10
CA GLY A 83 -12.32 -26.83 15.04
C GLY A 83 -13.47 -25.93 15.46
N ILE A 84 -13.46 -25.36 16.67
CA ILE A 84 -14.57 -24.57 17.22
C ILE A 84 -14.01 -23.30 17.86
N HIS A 85 -14.60 -22.16 17.54
CA HIS A 85 -14.19 -20.86 18.06
C HIS A 85 -15.41 -19.97 18.34
N GLU A 86 -15.53 -19.46 19.56
CA GLU A 86 -16.58 -18.49 19.91
C GLU A 86 -16.22 -17.11 19.32
N VAL A 87 -17.10 -16.59 18.46
CA VAL A 87 -16.88 -15.30 17.77
C VAL A 87 -17.48 -14.16 18.57
N ARG A 88 -18.76 -14.26 18.93
CA ARG A 88 -19.49 -13.20 19.65
C ARG A 88 -20.82 -13.68 20.21
N LYS A 89 -21.52 -12.77 20.88
CA LYS A 89 -22.94 -12.84 21.22
C LYS A 89 -23.74 -11.92 20.27
N THR A 90 -24.91 -12.34 19.81
CA THR A 90 -25.77 -11.57 18.88
C THR A 90 -26.34 -10.31 19.53
N GLY A 91 -26.77 -9.34 18.72
CA GLY A 91 -27.31 -8.05 19.18
C GLY A 91 -28.54 -8.18 20.09
N ASP A 92 -29.44 -9.12 19.77
CA ASP A 92 -30.60 -9.45 20.61
C ASP A 92 -30.22 -10.15 21.94
N GLY A 93 -28.95 -10.55 22.08
CA GLY A 93 -28.42 -11.24 23.23
C GLY A 93 -28.95 -12.65 23.45
N LYS A 94 -29.63 -13.26 22.45
CA LYS A 94 -30.26 -14.59 22.56
C LYS A 94 -29.37 -15.72 22.07
N PHE A 95 -28.40 -15.43 21.20
CA PHE A 95 -27.53 -16.43 20.60
C PHE A 95 -26.04 -16.10 20.77
N TYR A 96 -25.21 -17.14 20.76
CA TYR A 96 -23.78 -17.08 20.52
C TYR A 96 -23.47 -17.50 19.09
N GLU A 97 -22.58 -16.77 18.44
CA GLU A 97 -22.04 -17.13 17.13
C GLU A 97 -20.72 -17.88 17.32
N PHE A 98 -20.68 -19.12 16.83
CA PHE A 98 -19.47 -19.94 16.78
C PHE A 98 -19.01 -20.07 15.34
N ALA A 99 -17.72 -19.86 15.10
CA ALA A 99 -17.06 -20.31 13.88
C ALA A 99 -16.69 -21.78 14.08
N VAL A 100 -17.10 -22.63 13.15
CA VAL A 100 -16.88 -24.07 13.22
C VAL A 100 -16.31 -24.57 11.90
N ARG A 101 -15.29 -25.42 11.94
CA ARG A 101 -14.77 -26.10 10.75
C ARG A 101 -15.86 -26.89 10.05
N ARG A 102 -15.93 -26.81 8.72
CA ARG A 102 -17.02 -27.42 7.94
C ARG A 102 -17.17 -28.92 8.16
N SER A 103 -16.05 -29.64 8.31
CA SER A 103 -15.98 -31.08 8.58
C SER A 103 -16.51 -31.48 9.97
N TYR A 104 -16.56 -30.56 10.93
CA TYR A 104 -17.07 -30.83 12.27
C TYR A 104 -18.60 -30.82 12.31
N ILE A 105 -19.26 -30.26 11.29
CA ILE A 105 -20.72 -30.11 11.23
C ILE A 105 -21.47 -31.45 11.27
N PRO A 106 -21.13 -32.47 10.46
CA PRO A 106 -21.81 -33.77 10.53
C PRO A 106 -21.65 -34.43 11.90
N TRP A 107 -20.46 -34.34 12.50
CA TRP A 107 -20.19 -34.88 13.84
C TRP A 107 -21.01 -34.17 14.92
N LEU A 108 -21.11 -32.84 14.88
CA LEU A 108 -21.94 -32.06 15.81
C LEU A 108 -23.42 -32.45 15.70
N LEU A 109 -23.95 -32.56 14.48
CA LEU A 109 -25.33 -32.97 14.26
C LEU A 109 -25.58 -34.42 14.73
N GLY A 110 -24.66 -35.34 14.41
CA GLY A 110 -24.72 -36.74 14.83
C GLY A 110 -24.63 -36.93 16.36
N SER A 111 -23.93 -36.01 17.03
CA SER A 111 -23.78 -35.99 18.50
C SER A 111 -24.90 -35.23 19.21
N GLY A 112 -25.93 -34.78 18.48
CA GLY A 112 -27.12 -34.14 19.05
C GLY A 112 -26.97 -32.66 19.39
N PHE A 113 -25.91 -31.98 18.95
CA PHE A 113 -25.78 -30.52 19.14
C PHE A 113 -26.81 -29.78 18.30
N GLN A 114 -27.54 -28.87 18.93
CA GLN A 114 -28.52 -28.01 18.26
C GLN A 114 -27.91 -26.65 17.95
N PHE A 115 -27.98 -26.25 16.68
CA PHE A 115 -27.53 -24.94 16.20
C PHE A 115 -28.19 -24.61 14.87
N ARG A 116 -28.28 -23.31 14.56
CA ARG A 116 -28.67 -22.81 13.23
C ARG A 116 -27.41 -22.44 12.46
N ARG A 117 -27.17 -23.10 11.33
CA ARG A 117 -26.10 -22.69 10.40
C ARG A 117 -26.53 -21.42 9.65
N LEU A 118 -25.65 -20.43 9.60
CA LEU A 118 -25.85 -19.26 8.74
C LEU A 118 -25.38 -19.58 7.31
N SER A 119 -26.22 -19.24 6.33
CA SER A 119 -25.85 -19.27 4.92
C SER A 119 -24.91 -18.12 4.60
N VAL A 120 -24.17 -18.25 3.49
CA VAL A 120 -23.40 -17.14 2.89
C VAL A 120 -24.34 -15.97 2.53
N MET A 121 -25.61 -16.23 2.23
CA MET A 121 -26.60 -15.17 1.97
C MET A 121 -27.12 -14.50 3.26
N ASP A 122 -26.87 -15.07 4.44
CA ASP A 122 -27.20 -14.46 5.74
C ASP A 122 -26.06 -13.55 6.26
N LEU A 123 -25.02 -13.30 5.45
CA LEU A 123 -23.85 -12.48 5.78
C LEU A 123 -24.09 -10.97 5.77
N GLU A 124 -25.29 -10.51 5.39
CA GLU A 124 -25.69 -9.10 5.54
C GLU A 124 -25.91 -8.69 7.01
N HIS A 125 -25.80 -9.64 7.94
CA HIS A 125 -25.90 -9.36 9.36
C HIS A 125 -24.63 -8.67 9.89
N ASP A 126 -24.77 -7.44 10.37
CA ASP A 126 -23.68 -6.65 10.93
C ASP A 126 -23.05 -7.36 12.15
N VAL A 127 -21.82 -7.83 11.97
CA VAL A 127 -21.06 -8.52 13.02
C VAL A 127 -20.67 -7.58 14.16
N LEU A 128 -20.71 -6.26 13.94
CA LEU A 128 -20.41 -5.21 14.91
C LEU A 128 -21.68 -4.66 15.58
N GLU A 129 -22.86 -5.23 15.29
CA GLU A 129 -24.12 -4.82 15.90
C GLU A 129 -24.04 -4.88 17.44
N PRO A 130 -24.36 -3.78 18.14
CA PRO A 130 -24.31 -3.75 19.59
C PRO A 130 -25.44 -4.55 20.24
N ILE A 131 -25.18 -5.02 21.47
CA ILE A 131 -26.20 -5.73 22.24
C ILE A 131 -27.27 -4.73 22.70
N GLU A 132 -28.56 -5.02 22.47
CA GLU A 132 -29.67 -4.12 22.82
C GLU A 132 -29.68 -3.71 24.30
N GLY A 133 -29.28 -4.63 25.18
CA GLY A 133 -29.12 -4.35 26.61
C GLY A 133 -28.05 -3.30 26.89
N GLU A 134 -26.98 -3.27 26.11
CA GLU A 134 -25.92 -2.28 26.25
C GLU A 134 -26.30 -0.93 25.65
N VAL A 135 -27.01 -0.93 24.52
CA VAL A 135 -27.55 0.29 23.92
C VAL A 135 -28.44 1.03 24.92
N ARG A 136 -29.29 0.30 25.65
CA ARG A 136 -30.16 0.85 26.69
C ARG A 136 -29.40 1.46 27.87
N VAL A 137 -28.22 0.94 28.21
CA VAL A 137 -27.43 1.38 29.38
C VAL A 137 -26.43 2.47 29.04
N TYR A 138 -25.76 2.36 27.90
CA TYR A 138 -24.59 3.17 27.54
C TYR A 138 -24.83 4.11 26.35
N GLY A 139 -25.98 4.00 25.69
CA GLY A 139 -26.24 4.64 24.41
C GLY A 139 -25.59 3.89 23.24
N VAL A 140 -26.03 4.23 22.01
CA VAL A 140 -25.62 3.53 20.77
C VAL A 140 -24.11 3.57 20.58
N LEU A 141 -23.49 4.76 20.64
CA LEU A 141 -22.07 4.95 20.32
C LEU A 141 -21.14 4.06 21.18
N ARG A 142 -21.28 4.13 22.51
CA ARG A 142 -20.47 3.31 23.43
C ARG A 142 -20.78 1.81 23.34
N ALA A 143 -22.02 1.44 23.04
CA ALA A 143 -22.39 0.05 22.84
C ALA A 143 -21.73 -0.51 21.57
N THR A 144 -21.67 0.26 20.48
CA THR A 144 -20.99 -0.11 19.24
C THR A 144 -19.48 -0.27 19.43
N GLU A 145 -18.82 0.67 20.12
CA GLU A 145 -17.40 0.55 20.48
C GLU A 145 -17.10 -0.74 21.26
N ARG A 146 -17.96 -1.08 22.23
CA ARG A 146 -17.84 -2.32 23.01
C ARG A 146 -18.07 -3.57 22.18
N ALA A 147 -19.04 -3.55 21.27
CA ALA A 147 -19.30 -4.65 20.35
C ALA A 147 -18.09 -4.91 19.44
N LYS A 148 -17.55 -3.84 18.84
CA LYS A 148 -16.31 -3.88 18.03
C LYS A 148 -15.13 -4.42 18.84
N SER A 149 -14.92 -3.93 20.06
CA SER A 149 -13.85 -4.39 20.94
C SER A 149 -13.96 -5.90 21.25
N ARG A 150 -15.16 -6.40 21.59
CA ARG A 150 -15.35 -7.83 21.86
C ARG A 150 -15.11 -8.70 20.63
N PHE A 151 -15.64 -8.30 19.49
CA PHE A 151 -15.43 -9.01 18.23
C PHE A 151 -13.93 -9.12 17.90
N LEU A 152 -13.21 -7.99 18.01
CA LEU A 152 -11.77 -7.95 17.77
C LEU A 152 -10.98 -8.78 18.79
N GLN A 153 -11.34 -8.76 20.07
CA GLN A 153 -10.71 -9.60 21.08
C GLN A 153 -10.89 -11.10 20.79
N ALA A 154 -12.08 -11.51 20.33
CA ALA A 154 -12.33 -12.88 19.90
C ALA A 154 -11.47 -13.22 18.68
N ALA A 155 -11.48 -12.35 17.65
CA ALA A 155 -10.66 -12.51 16.45
C ALA A 155 -9.17 -12.64 16.77
N VAL A 156 -8.61 -11.72 17.56
CA VAL A 156 -7.19 -11.75 17.94
C VAL A 156 -6.85 -13.06 18.65
N ARG A 157 -7.71 -13.52 19.56
CA ARG A 157 -7.53 -14.80 20.27
C ARG A 157 -7.59 -16.00 19.32
N GLY A 158 -8.56 -16.04 18.42
CA GLY A 158 -8.73 -17.12 17.45
C GLY A 158 -7.56 -17.18 16.46
N LEU A 159 -7.18 -16.03 15.89
CA LEU A 159 -6.11 -15.95 14.91
C LEU A 159 -4.75 -16.28 15.54
N SER A 160 -4.46 -15.77 16.75
CA SER A 160 -3.19 -16.00 17.45
C SER A 160 -3.02 -17.43 17.99
N SER A 161 -4.12 -18.17 18.21
CA SER A 161 -4.08 -19.54 18.72
C SER A 161 -3.75 -20.60 17.67
N GLY A 162 -3.55 -20.20 16.41
CA GLY A 162 -3.07 -21.11 15.36
C GLY A 162 -4.13 -22.11 14.88
N LEU A 163 -5.42 -21.79 15.03
CA LEU A 163 -6.55 -22.65 14.64
C LEU A 163 -6.66 -22.91 13.13
N GLY A 164 -5.80 -22.29 12.31
CA GLY A 164 -5.66 -22.55 10.88
C GLY A 164 -6.04 -21.36 9.99
N ARG A 165 -5.58 -21.39 8.75
CA ARG A 165 -5.83 -20.39 7.70
C ARG A 165 -7.29 -20.26 7.30
N GLY A 166 -8.09 -21.31 7.48
CA GLY A 166 -9.52 -21.23 7.30
C GLY A 166 -10.19 -20.16 8.17
N LEU A 167 -9.70 -20.01 9.41
CA LEU A 167 -10.21 -19.01 10.35
C LEU A 167 -9.78 -17.59 9.94
N ASP A 168 -8.59 -17.44 9.35
CA ASP A 168 -8.14 -16.17 8.75
C ASP A 168 -9.12 -15.72 7.66
N GLN A 169 -9.48 -16.64 6.76
CA GLN A 169 -10.42 -16.38 5.67
C GLN A 169 -11.81 -16.04 6.19
N TYR A 170 -12.26 -16.75 7.24
CA TYR A 170 -13.52 -16.49 7.92
C TYR A 170 -13.61 -15.06 8.44
N TYR A 171 -12.62 -14.62 9.21
CA TYR A 171 -12.61 -13.25 9.77
C TYR A 171 -12.49 -12.19 8.68
N ARG A 172 -11.65 -12.41 7.66
CA ARG A 172 -11.55 -11.50 6.50
C ARG A 172 -12.86 -11.34 5.75
N HIS A 173 -13.64 -12.41 5.61
CA HIS A 173 -14.92 -12.35 4.91
C HIS A 173 -16.02 -11.69 5.74
N LYS A 174 -15.97 -11.86 7.07
CA LYS A 174 -16.94 -11.31 8.01
C LYS A 174 -16.73 -9.83 8.34
N THR A 175 -15.54 -9.29 8.08
CA THR A 175 -15.19 -7.92 8.48
C THR A 175 -15.25 -6.96 7.30
N LEU A 176 -16.31 -6.14 7.26
CA LEU A 176 -16.49 -5.06 6.28
C LEU A 176 -15.88 -3.72 6.76
N ASP A 177 -15.82 -3.50 8.07
CA ASP A 177 -15.20 -2.31 8.67
C ASP A 177 -13.68 -2.30 8.45
N GLN A 178 -13.17 -1.24 7.83
CA GLN A 178 -11.75 -1.15 7.46
C GLN A 178 -10.82 -1.10 8.69
N GLY A 179 -11.21 -0.42 9.76
CA GLY A 179 -10.40 -0.34 10.98
C GLY A 179 -10.25 -1.71 11.66
N ALA A 180 -11.32 -2.49 11.71
CA ALA A 180 -11.31 -3.86 12.22
C ALA A 180 -10.49 -4.78 11.31
N ARG A 181 -10.58 -4.59 9.98
CA ARG A 181 -9.78 -5.32 9.00
C ARG A 181 -8.29 -5.12 9.24
N VAL A 182 -7.82 -3.89 9.48
CA VAL A 182 -6.41 -3.61 9.79
C VAL A 182 -5.91 -4.44 10.97
N ILE A 183 -6.69 -4.52 12.04
CA ILE A 183 -6.33 -5.28 13.24
C ILE A 183 -6.24 -6.79 12.95
N ILE A 184 -7.18 -7.32 12.16
CA ILE A 184 -7.15 -8.73 11.72
C ILE A 184 -5.89 -9.00 10.89
N GLU A 185 -5.58 -8.13 9.92
CA GLU A 185 -4.42 -8.32 9.06
C GLU A 185 -3.08 -8.21 9.82
N TRP A 186 -2.97 -7.27 10.76
CA TRP A 186 -1.82 -7.20 11.67
C TRP A 186 -1.66 -8.47 12.50
N THR A 187 -2.77 -8.99 13.06
CA THR A 187 -2.72 -10.20 13.87
C THR A 187 -2.23 -11.41 13.07
N ILE A 188 -2.74 -11.57 11.85
CA ILE A 188 -2.31 -12.63 10.94
C ILE A 188 -0.83 -12.49 10.59
N LEU A 189 -0.38 -11.28 10.24
CA LEU A 189 1.00 -11.03 9.85
C LEU A 189 1.99 -11.29 11.00
N ILE A 190 1.71 -10.76 12.20
CA ILE A 190 2.60 -10.95 13.36
C ILE A 190 2.68 -12.42 13.74
N ARG A 191 1.56 -13.15 13.71
CA ARG A 191 1.56 -14.60 13.93
C ARG A 191 2.43 -15.31 12.90
N ASP A 192 2.27 -15.00 11.61
CA ASP A 192 3.02 -15.63 10.53
C ASP A 192 4.53 -15.37 10.67
N ILE A 193 4.93 -14.15 11.04
CA ILE A 193 6.33 -13.79 11.30
C ILE A 193 6.86 -14.58 12.50
N VAL A 194 6.20 -14.47 13.66
CA VAL A 194 6.67 -15.04 14.93
C VAL A 194 6.71 -16.57 14.92
N ASN A 195 5.81 -17.21 14.18
CA ASN A 195 5.72 -18.67 14.06
C ASN A 195 6.40 -19.22 12.79
N SER A 196 7.14 -18.39 12.05
CA SER A 196 7.89 -18.85 10.87
C SER A 196 9.08 -19.72 11.25
N ASP A 197 9.63 -20.41 10.26
CA ASP A 197 10.85 -21.19 10.44
C ASP A 197 12.01 -20.29 10.92
N HIS A 198 12.89 -20.84 11.77
CA HIS A 198 13.95 -20.07 12.43
C HIS A 198 14.84 -19.29 11.46
N GLU A 199 15.19 -19.88 10.30
CA GLU A 199 15.96 -19.21 9.26
C GLU A 199 15.20 -18.04 8.62
N VAL A 200 13.92 -18.25 8.26
CA VAL A 200 13.08 -17.20 7.67
C VAL A 200 12.95 -16.03 8.64
N LEU A 201 12.68 -16.31 9.91
CA LEU A 201 12.61 -15.29 10.95
C LEU A 201 13.94 -14.54 11.08
N ARG A 202 15.06 -15.25 11.14
CA ARG A 202 16.40 -14.64 11.25
C ARG A 202 16.67 -13.69 10.09
N TRP A 203 16.45 -14.13 8.85
CA TRP A 203 16.69 -13.31 7.65
C TRP A 203 15.72 -12.13 7.58
N PHE A 204 14.46 -12.33 7.98
CA PHE A 204 13.47 -11.24 8.10
C PHE A 204 13.95 -10.16 9.07
N LEU A 205 14.40 -10.56 10.27
CA LEU A 205 14.90 -9.62 11.28
C LEU A 205 16.15 -8.88 10.79
N LEU A 206 17.09 -9.59 10.16
CA LEU A 206 18.28 -8.98 9.58
C LEU A 206 17.91 -7.98 8.46
N ARG A 207 16.84 -8.25 7.71
CA ARG A 207 16.30 -7.34 6.69
C ARG A 207 15.70 -6.08 7.31
N CYS A 208 14.98 -6.21 8.42
CA CYS A 208 14.50 -5.07 9.20
C CYS A 208 15.66 -4.22 9.72
N VAL A 209 16.72 -4.85 10.26
CA VAL A 209 17.93 -4.13 10.72
C VAL A 209 18.59 -3.40 9.55
N PHE A 210 18.75 -4.05 8.39
CA PHE A 210 19.31 -3.42 7.19
C PHE A 210 18.52 -2.17 6.77
N LEU A 211 17.20 -2.29 6.67
CA LEU A 211 16.34 -1.16 6.32
C LEU A 211 16.37 -0.04 7.37
N GLY A 212 16.37 -0.40 8.65
CA GLY A 212 16.47 0.55 9.75
C GLY A 212 17.81 1.30 9.78
N LEU A 213 18.93 0.61 9.55
CA LEU A 213 20.23 1.25 9.41
C LEU A 213 20.28 2.16 8.19
N HIS A 214 19.64 1.76 7.08
CA HIS A 214 19.58 2.57 5.87
C HIS A 214 18.83 3.88 6.10
N LEU A 215 17.75 3.86 6.89
CA LEU A 215 17.02 5.06 7.31
C LEU A 215 17.87 6.03 8.12
N LEU A 216 18.72 5.50 9.00
CA LEU A 216 19.50 6.33 9.93
C LEU A 216 20.68 7.04 9.27
N GLY A 217 21.32 6.41 8.27
CA GLY A 217 22.53 6.93 7.61
C GLY A 217 23.79 6.97 8.48
N ASP A 218 23.64 7.22 9.80
CA ASP A 218 24.66 7.08 10.84
C ASP A 218 24.53 5.76 11.59
N PHE A 219 25.41 4.82 11.25
CA PHE A 219 25.44 3.46 11.80
C PHE A 219 26.02 3.37 13.22
N ASP A 220 26.58 4.45 13.75
CA ASP A 220 27.12 4.51 15.13
C ASP A 220 26.19 5.29 16.08
N SER A 221 25.04 5.76 15.59
CA SER A 221 24.01 6.42 16.39
C SER A 221 23.41 5.51 17.48
N ALA A 222 22.85 6.10 18.53
CA ALA A 222 22.21 5.34 19.61
C ALA A 222 21.08 4.43 19.10
N CYS A 223 20.28 4.91 18.14
CA CYS A 223 19.22 4.13 17.49
C CYS A 223 19.80 2.95 16.69
N ALA A 224 20.89 3.17 15.92
CA ALA A 224 21.55 2.11 15.16
C ALA A 224 22.11 1.02 16.09
N LEU A 225 22.74 1.43 17.19
CA LEU A 225 23.24 0.50 18.20
C LEU A 225 22.11 -0.28 18.87
N GLU A 226 20.95 0.32 19.14
CA GLU A 226 19.79 -0.39 19.68
C GLU A 226 19.29 -1.47 18.70
N LEU A 227 19.12 -1.13 17.42
CA LEU A 227 18.68 -2.06 16.37
C LEU A 227 19.63 -3.25 16.25
N VAL A 228 20.93 -3.00 16.21
CA VAL A 228 21.98 -4.02 16.03
C VAL A 228 22.13 -4.89 17.28
N ASN A 229 22.03 -4.31 18.48
CA ASN A 229 22.18 -5.04 19.74
C ASN A 229 20.93 -5.83 20.17
N ARG A 230 19.79 -5.63 19.51
CA ARG A 230 18.56 -6.39 19.79
C ARG A 230 18.71 -7.82 19.26
N ASP A 231 18.65 -8.80 20.16
CA ASP A 231 18.70 -10.22 19.82
C ASP A 231 17.36 -10.71 19.22
N MET A 232 17.32 -11.97 18.76
CA MET A 232 16.12 -12.54 18.15
C MET A 232 14.91 -12.54 19.11
N GLN A 233 15.09 -12.79 20.40
CA GLN A 233 13.98 -12.82 21.36
C GLN A 233 13.44 -11.41 21.64
N GLY A 234 14.33 -10.42 21.74
CA GLY A 234 13.96 -9.01 21.84
C GLY A 234 13.16 -8.55 20.62
N TRP A 235 13.56 -8.97 19.43
CA TRP A 235 12.79 -8.71 18.20
C TRP A 235 11.43 -9.41 18.17
N ILE A 236 11.33 -10.67 18.60
CA ILE A 236 10.03 -11.37 18.70
C ILE A 236 9.10 -10.64 19.68
N GLN A 237 9.61 -10.21 20.84
CA GLN A 237 8.85 -9.43 21.81
C GLN A 237 8.42 -8.08 21.22
N TYR A 238 9.31 -7.42 20.49
CA TYR A 238 9.01 -6.17 19.78
C TYR A 238 7.81 -6.33 18.84
N PHE A 239 7.83 -7.31 17.94
CA PHE A 239 6.74 -7.54 17.00
C PHE A 239 5.43 -7.95 17.67
N ARG A 240 5.48 -8.72 18.77
CA ARG A 240 4.28 -9.02 19.59
C ARG A 240 3.70 -7.76 20.21
N GLN A 241 4.54 -6.86 20.73
CA GLN A 241 4.11 -5.58 21.27
C GLN A 241 3.56 -4.66 20.19
N LEU A 242 4.21 -4.60 19.02
CA LEU A 242 3.74 -3.85 17.85
C LEU A 242 2.33 -4.31 17.44
N GLY A 243 2.14 -5.63 17.28
CA GLY A 243 0.82 -6.21 16.99
C GLY A 243 -0.22 -5.86 18.06
N SER A 244 0.15 -5.91 19.34
CA SER A 244 -0.74 -5.55 20.45
C SER A 244 -1.11 -4.05 20.46
N LYS A 245 -0.15 -3.17 20.18
CA LYS A 245 -0.38 -1.71 20.05
C LYS A 245 -1.33 -1.42 18.89
N LYS A 246 -1.07 -2.02 17.72
CA LYS A 246 -1.91 -1.86 16.52
C LYS A 246 -3.30 -2.50 16.68
N ALA A 247 -3.45 -3.51 17.53
CA ALA A 247 -4.73 -4.15 17.85
C ALA A 247 -5.64 -3.38 18.83
N MET A 248 -5.17 -2.28 19.42
CA MET A 248 -5.88 -1.50 20.44
C MET A 248 -6.40 -0.14 19.94
N TRP A 249 -6.11 0.24 18.70
CA TRP A 249 -6.36 1.59 18.19
C TRP A 249 -7.74 1.69 17.50
N PRO A 250 -8.62 2.62 17.88
CA PRO A 250 -9.74 2.99 17.02
C PRO A 250 -9.17 3.78 15.83
N LEU A 251 -9.14 3.18 14.66
CA LEU A 251 -8.69 3.84 13.44
C LEU A 251 -9.86 4.64 12.86
N GLU A 252 -9.65 5.92 12.59
CA GLU A 252 -10.48 6.64 11.62
C GLU A 252 -10.29 5.98 10.23
N GLU A 253 -11.23 6.19 9.31
CA GLU A 253 -11.18 5.55 7.98
C GLU A 253 -9.89 5.89 7.21
N ARG A 254 -9.36 7.11 7.41
CA ARG A 254 -8.09 7.57 6.85
C ARG A 254 -6.87 6.83 7.41
N ASP A 255 -6.90 6.50 8.71
CA ASP A 255 -5.83 5.74 9.36
C ASP A 255 -5.86 4.25 8.96
N SER A 256 -7.01 3.78 8.47
CA SER A 256 -7.17 2.38 8.08
C SER A 256 -6.37 2.04 6.80
N GLN A 257 -6.31 2.96 5.84
CA GLN A 257 -5.50 2.77 4.62
C GLN A 257 -3.99 2.77 4.94
N ALA A 258 -3.55 3.71 5.79
CA ALA A 258 -2.16 3.73 6.26
C ALA A 258 -1.80 2.43 6.99
N GLY A 259 -2.68 1.94 7.86
CA GLY A 259 -2.47 0.67 8.57
C GLY A 259 -2.39 -0.54 7.64
N LEU A 260 -3.18 -0.60 6.57
CA LEU A 260 -3.08 -1.67 5.56
C LEU A 260 -1.79 -1.54 4.73
N HIS A 261 -1.37 -0.32 4.42
CA HIS A 261 -0.10 -0.07 3.72
C HIS A 261 1.10 -0.55 4.57
N GLU A 262 1.13 -0.24 5.87
CA GLU A 262 2.15 -0.75 6.80
C GLU A 262 2.19 -2.29 6.86
N VAL A 263 1.02 -2.95 6.90
CA VAL A 263 0.93 -4.42 6.81
C VAL A 263 1.56 -4.92 5.52
N ALA A 264 1.27 -4.27 4.38
CA ALA A 264 1.80 -4.65 3.09
C ALA A 264 3.33 -4.51 3.01
N LEU A 265 3.88 -3.42 3.56
CA LEU A 265 5.33 -3.22 3.64
C LEU A 265 6.00 -4.34 4.43
N LEU A 266 5.51 -4.63 5.64
CA LEU A 266 6.13 -5.63 6.48
C LEU A 266 5.94 -7.06 5.92
N ARG A 267 4.79 -7.35 5.30
CA ARG A 267 4.55 -8.60 4.56
C ARG A 267 5.53 -8.74 3.39
N GLY A 268 5.76 -7.68 2.62
CA GLY A 268 6.72 -7.70 1.51
C GLY A 268 8.14 -8.01 1.98
N VAL A 269 8.59 -7.42 3.09
CA VAL A 269 9.89 -7.77 3.70
C VAL A 269 9.94 -9.24 4.10
N PHE A 270 8.89 -9.76 4.74
CA PHE A 270 8.79 -11.16 5.15
C PHE A 270 8.81 -12.12 3.96
N GLU A 271 8.07 -11.84 2.89
CA GLU A 271 8.06 -12.66 1.68
C GLU A 271 9.40 -12.63 0.94
N SER A 272 10.12 -11.50 0.96
CA SER A 272 11.42 -11.35 0.29
C SER A 272 12.50 -12.30 0.80
N VAL A 273 12.34 -12.83 2.02
CA VAL A 273 13.27 -13.78 2.64
C VAL A 273 12.74 -15.21 2.63
N GLY A 274 11.74 -15.50 1.79
CA GLY A 274 11.11 -16.82 1.70
C GLY A 274 9.98 -17.05 2.71
N GLY A 275 9.53 -16.00 3.39
CA GLY A 275 8.33 -16.05 4.21
C GLY A 275 7.10 -16.42 3.40
N ARG A 276 6.11 -17.01 4.08
CA ARG A 276 4.87 -17.42 3.44
C ARG A 276 4.14 -16.21 2.86
N GLY A 277 3.79 -16.32 1.58
CA GLY A 277 3.04 -15.30 0.88
C GLY A 277 1.56 -15.19 1.27
N ASP A 278 1.04 -13.97 1.24
CA ASP A 278 -0.40 -13.69 1.34
C ASP A 278 -0.80 -12.53 0.41
N VAL A 279 -1.38 -12.88 -0.74
CA VAL A 279 -1.79 -11.92 -1.78
C VAL A 279 -2.76 -10.86 -1.24
N ARG A 280 -3.59 -11.20 -0.24
CA ARG A 280 -4.57 -10.24 0.33
C ARG A 280 -3.90 -9.14 1.15
N GLN A 281 -2.66 -9.35 1.57
CA GLN A 281 -1.85 -8.38 2.30
C GLN A 281 -0.84 -7.64 1.40
N ARG A 282 -0.84 -7.86 0.07
CA ARG A 282 0.00 -7.11 -0.88
C ARG A 282 -0.65 -5.84 -1.42
N GLY A 283 -1.74 -5.38 -0.81
CA GLY A 283 -2.50 -4.21 -1.25
C GLY A 283 -1.78 -2.91 -0.89
N PHE A 284 -0.77 -2.53 -1.66
CA PHE A 284 -0.13 -1.22 -1.52
C PHE A 284 -1.05 -0.12 -2.04
N ASP A 285 -1.21 0.95 -1.25
CA ASP A 285 -1.81 2.18 -1.73
C ASP A 285 -0.86 2.87 -2.73
N GLY A 286 -1.26 2.92 -4.00
CA GLY A 286 -0.47 3.50 -5.08
C GLY A 286 -0.26 5.01 -4.98
N ASN A 287 -0.94 5.69 -4.07
CA ASN A 287 -0.73 7.13 -3.81
C ASN A 287 0.52 7.39 -2.96
N TRP A 288 1.01 6.39 -2.22
CA TRP A 288 2.19 6.51 -1.39
C TRP A 288 3.44 6.61 -2.25
N THR A 289 4.28 7.59 -1.94
CA THR A 289 5.60 7.73 -2.56
C THR A 289 6.57 6.72 -1.96
N ALA A 290 7.70 6.49 -2.64
CA ALA A 290 8.75 5.63 -2.10
C ALA A 290 9.26 6.15 -0.75
N ASN A 291 9.37 7.48 -0.62
CA ASN A 291 9.76 8.15 0.61
C ASN A 291 8.71 7.98 1.71
N ASP A 292 7.41 8.09 1.41
CA ASP A 292 6.35 7.85 2.38
C ASP A 292 6.37 6.40 2.88
N SER A 293 6.51 5.44 1.96
CA SER A 293 6.61 4.02 2.30
C SER A 293 7.83 3.72 3.17
N PHE A 294 8.97 4.34 2.87
CA PHE A 294 10.19 4.15 3.64
C PHE A 294 10.10 4.82 5.03
N ALA A 295 9.49 6.01 5.12
CA ALA A 295 9.19 6.67 6.38
C ALA A 295 8.21 5.88 7.25
N ALA A 296 7.15 5.32 6.66
CA ALA A 296 6.23 4.43 7.38
C ALA A 296 6.94 3.18 7.89
N PHE A 297 7.84 2.59 7.10
CA PHE A 297 8.66 1.48 7.58
C PHE A 297 9.56 1.89 8.76
N GLY A 298 10.14 3.09 8.73
CA GLY A 298 10.90 3.64 9.86
C GLY A 298 10.06 3.80 11.13
N SER A 299 8.83 4.30 10.98
CA SER A 299 7.86 4.39 12.08
C SER A 299 7.54 3.02 12.69
N LEU A 300 7.45 1.96 11.86
CA LEU A 300 7.28 0.58 12.35
C LEU A 300 8.45 0.04 13.16
N LEU A 301 9.62 0.68 13.08
CA LEU A 301 10.82 0.35 13.84
C LEU A 301 11.13 1.37 14.94
N ASP A 302 10.20 2.29 15.23
CA ASP A 302 10.36 3.41 16.16
C ASP A 302 11.55 4.34 15.81
N LEU A 303 11.79 4.57 14.52
CA LEU A 303 12.83 5.47 14.01
C LEU A 303 12.22 6.81 13.58
N ALA A 304 12.80 7.92 14.07
CA ALA A 304 12.25 9.26 13.91
C ALA A 304 12.76 10.03 12.67
N GLU A 305 13.82 9.55 12.01
CA GLU A 305 14.49 10.28 10.92
C GLU A 305 14.26 9.56 9.58
N PRO A 306 13.53 10.19 8.63
CA PRO A 306 13.41 9.65 7.28
C PRO A 306 14.60 10.15 6.43
N ALA A 307 15.60 9.30 6.21
CA ALA A 307 16.43 9.41 5.01
C ALA A 307 15.66 8.85 3.80
N SER A 308 15.94 9.35 2.59
CA SER A 308 15.44 8.71 1.37
C SER A 308 16.13 7.37 1.14
N PHE A 309 15.42 6.42 0.53
CA PHE A 309 16.02 5.14 0.16
C PHE A 309 16.94 5.33 -1.04
N GLY A 310 18.24 5.51 -0.79
CA GLY A 310 19.26 5.49 -1.83
C GLY A 310 20.59 6.02 -1.29
N SER A 311 21.71 5.56 -1.88
CA SER A 311 23.08 5.90 -1.51
C SER A 311 23.45 5.66 -0.04
N PHE A 312 24.16 4.56 0.22
CA PHE A 312 24.71 4.24 1.54
C PHE A 312 26.12 3.68 1.41
N ASP A 313 26.93 3.83 2.46
CA ASP A 313 28.26 3.24 2.52
C ASP A 313 28.13 1.73 2.78
N VAL A 314 28.22 0.96 1.69
CA VAL A 314 28.14 -0.51 1.69
C VAL A 314 29.09 -1.13 2.70
N GLN A 315 30.32 -0.62 2.84
CA GLN A 315 31.31 -1.20 3.75
C GLN A 315 30.93 -0.95 5.21
N LYS A 316 30.54 0.29 5.54
CA LYS A 316 30.11 0.63 6.91
C LYS A 316 28.80 -0.08 7.28
N MET A 317 27.84 -0.13 6.37
CA MET A 317 26.58 -0.86 6.54
C MET A 317 26.83 -2.35 6.80
N THR A 318 27.67 -2.99 5.97
CA THR A 318 28.02 -4.40 6.15
C THR A 318 28.69 -4.63 7.49
N LYS A 319 29.62 -3.75 7.89
CA LYS A 319 30.28 -3.82 9.19
C LYS A 319 29.30 -3.68 10.36
N ALA A 320 28.29 -2.82 10.25
CA ALA A 320 27.25 -2.67 11.25
C ALA A 320 26.35 -3.91 11.34
N LEU A 321 25.92 -4.45 10.19
CA LEU A 321 25.11 -5.67 10.13
C LEU A 321 25.83 -6.89 10.72
N LEU A 322 27.12 -7.04 10.46
CA LEU A 322 27.93 -8.14 11.02
C LEU A 322 28.03 -8.09 12.56
N ARG A 323 27.75 -6.94 13.18
CA ARG A 323 27.68 -6.80 14.63
C ARG A 323 26.29 -7.14 15.20
N SER A 324 25.31 -7.43 14.35
CA SER A 324 23.94 -7.69 14.80
C SER A 324 23.85 -8.95 15.64
N ARG A 325 23.21 -8.85 16.81
CA ARG A 325 22.97 -9.99 17.69
C ARG A 325 22.01 -11.02 17.11
N VAL A 326 21.28 -10.68 16.04
CA VAL A 326 20.48 -11.63 15.25
C VAL A 326 21.36 -12.73 14.65
N LEU A 327 22.66 -12.47 14.46
CA LEU A 327 23.65 -13.41 13.92
C LEU A 327 24.43 -14.20 14.99
N GLU A 328 24.16 -13.99 16.29
CA GLU A 328 24.84 -14.73 17.37
C GLU A 328 24.50 -16.24 17.32
N GLY A 329 25.52 -17.10 17.34
CA GLY A 329 25.35 -18.55 17.49
C GLY A 329 25.80 -19.44 16.33
N GLU A 330 26.18 -18.89 15.17
CA GLU A 330 26.70 -19.68 14.03
C GLU A 330 28.12 -19.29 13.62
N CYS A 331 28.91 -20.32 13.29
CA CYS A 331 30.18 -20.14 12.60
C CYS A 331 29.87 -19.61 11.18
N LEU A 332 30.17 -18.33 10.95
CA LEU A 332 30.16 -17.62 9.65
C LEU A 332 31.11 -18.22 8.58
N ARG A 333 31.37 -19.55 8.60
CA ARG A 333 32.59 -20.16 8.05
C ARG A 333 32.48 -20.84 6.69
N SER A 334 31.33 -20.92 6.02
CA SER A 334 31.33 -21.58 4.68
C SER A 334 30.35 -21.05 3.61
N GLY A 335 29.47 -20.08 3.91
CA GLY A 335 28.49 -19.59 2.92
C GLY A 335 28.48 -18.08 2.69
N MET A 336 29.08 -17.30 3.58
CA MET A 336 28.93 -15.83 3.58
C MET A 336 29.73 -15.08 2.52
N SER A 337 30.66 -15.77 1.83
CA SER A 337 31.40 -15.20 0.69
C SER A 337 30.51 -14.99 -0.54
N VAL A 338 29.31 -15.58 -0.61
CA VAL A 338 28.47 -15.54 -1.83
C VAL A 338 27.17 -14.75 -1.64
N GLY A 339 26.68 -14.57 -0.40
CA GLY A 339 25.35 -13.98 -0.15
C GLY A 339 25.29 -12.51 0.26
N PHE A 340 26.35 -11.96 0.89
CA PHE A 340 26.38 -10.54 1.29
C PHE A 340 26.95 -9.61 0.21
N GLY A 341 27.57 -10.17 -0.84
CA GLY A 341 28.13 -9.43 -1.97
C GLY A 341 27.08 -8.82 -2.90
N VAL A 342 25.81 -9.21 -2.75
CA VAL A 342 24.65 -8.58 -3.38
C VAL A 342 23.74 -8.15 -2.25
N LEU A 343 23.97 -6.97 -1.68
CA LEU A 343 22.98 -6.33 -0.83
C LEU A 343 21.71 -6.19 -1.70
N PRO A 344 20.62 -6.92 -1.41
CA PRO A 344 19.55 -7.13 -2.37
C PRO A 344 18.57 -5.96 -2.32
N GLY A 345 19.08 -4.73 -2.40
CA GLY A 345 18.25 -3.54 -2.56
C GLY A 345 17.27 -3.78 -3.70
N GLU A 346 17.76 -4.16 -4.88
CA GLU A 346 16.92 -4.43 -6.05
C GLU A 346 15.92 -5.59 -5.88
N GLN A 347 16.34 -6.71 -5.28
CA GLN A 347 15.40 -7.81 -5.03
C GLN A 347 14.32 -7.40 -4.03
N LEU A 348 14.64 -6.53 -3.07
CA LEU A 348 13.67 -6.00 -2.12
C LEU A 348 12.63 -5.12 -2.79
N LEU A 349 13.04 -4.32 -3.78
CA LEU A 349 12.14 -3.45 -4.55
C LEU A 349 11.09 -4.22 -5.36
N GLN A 350 11.26 -5.54 -5.56
CA GLN A 350 10.23 -6.41 -6.13
C GLN A 350 9.09 -6.72 -5.15
N TYR A 351 9.35 -6.60 -3.84
CA TYR A 351 8.40 -6.95 -2.79
C TYR A 351 7.84 -5.73 -2.05
N ILE A 352 8.58 -4.62 -2.00
CA ILE A 352 8.15 -3.40 -1.30
C ILE A 352 8.44 -2.11 -2.09
N PRO A 353 7.50 -1.15 -2.13
CA PRO A 353 7.64 0.10 -2.87
C PRO A 353 8.42 1.18 -2.10
N ILE A 354 9.56 0.85 -1.50
CA ILE A 354 10.39 1.82 -0.74
C ILE A 354 11.43 2.54 -1.61
N GLY A 355 11.52 2.17 -2.88
CA GLY A 355 12.45 2.69 -3.86
C GLY A 355 12.02 2.23 -5.24
N VAL A 356 12.74 2.64 -6.27
CA VAL A 356 12.41 2.27 -7.63
C VAL A 356 13.62 1.61 -8.28
N SER A 357 13.39 0.56 -9.08
CA SER A 357 14.46 -0.23 -9.70
C SER A 357 15.37 0.66 -10.55
N GLU A 358 16.66 0.30 -10.66
CA GLU A 358 17.60 0.99 -11.55
C GLU A 358 17.10 1.10 -13.00
N ALA A 359 16.32 0.12 -13.46
CA ALA A 359 15.67 0.16 -14.77
C ALA A 359 14.75 1.38 -14.97
N VAL A 360 14.18 1.92 -13.89
CA VAL A 360 13.36 3.15 -13.93
C VAL A 360 14.22 4.39 -13.72
N HIS A 361 15.29 4.30 -12.93
CA HIS A 361 16.26 5.41 -12.76
C HIS A 361 17.05 5.71 -14.04
N GLY A 362 17.21 4.74 -14.94
CA GLY A 362 17.75 4.98 -16.28
C GLY A 362 16.86 5.86 -17.16
N VAL A 363 15.63 6.13 -16.72
CA VAL A 363 14.56 6.72 -17.52
C VAL A 363 13.96 7.99 -16.87
N LEU A 364 13.83 8.00 -15.54
CA LEU A 364 13.26 9.10 -14.77
C LEU A 364 14.21 9.54 -13.63
N PRO A 365 14.33 10.85 -13.34
CA PRO A 365 15.18 11.39 -12.29
C PRO A 365 14.83 10.80 -10.93
N ALA A 366 15.84 10.33 -10.19
CA ALA A 366 15.65 9.77 -8.85
C ALA A 366 14.92 10.75 -7.92
N GLY A 367 15.29 12.03 -7.95
CA GLY A 367 14.67 13.08 -7.13
C GLY A 367 13.17 13.28 -7.37
N LEU A 368 12.66 12.89 -8.55
CA LEU A 368 11.23 12.96 -8.87
C LEU A 368 10.51 11.65 -8.55
N VAL A 369 11.11 10.53 -8.94
CA VAL A 369 10.50 9.18 -8.84
C VAL A 369 10.23 8.77 -7.39
N HIS A 370 11.07 9.21 -6.45
CA HIS A 370 10.85 8.93 -5.03
C HIS A 370 9.77 9.80 -4.37
N ASP A 371 9.36 10.88 -5.04
CA ASP A 371 8.44 11.91 -4.54
C ASP A 371 7.07 11.89 -5.21
N ILE A 372 6.86 10.96 -6.16
CA ILE A 372 5.56 10.69 -6.77
C ILE A 372 5.09 9.29 -6.37
N GLY A 373 3.77 9.11 -6.23
CA GLY A 373 3.18 7.86 -5.79
C GLY A 373 3.52 6.67 -6.71
N TYR A 374 3.77 5.50 -6.14
CA TYR A 374 4.21 4.32 -6.91
C TYR A 374 3.25 3.90 -8.03
N GLY A 375 1.93 4.04 -7.80
CA GLY A 375 0.92 3.80 -8.82
C GLY A 375 1.09 4.72 -10.03
N LYS A 376 1.44 5.98 -9.77
CA LYS A 376 1.67 7.00 -10.80
C LYS A 376 2.93 6.71 -11.60
N VAL A 377 4.02 6.28 -10.94
CA VAL A 377 5.25 5.82 -11.64
C VAL A 377 4.90 4.70 -12.63
N ASN A 378 4.09 3.73 -12.20
CA ASN A 378 3.68 2.63 -13.08
C ASN A 378 2.75 3.07 -14.21
N GLU A 379 1.79 3.96 -13.95
CA GLU A 379 0.94 4.56 -14.99
C GLU A 379 1.79 5.25 -16.08
N ILE A 380 2.79 6.03 -15.68
CA ILE A 380 3.72 6.70 -16.61
C ILE A 380 4.48 5.66 -17.44
N ARG A 381 5.05 4.62 -16.82
CA ARG A 381 5.78 3.58 -17.54
C ARG A 381 4.90 2.87 -18.58
N VAL A 382 3.64 2.60 -18.24
CA VAL A 382 2.67 2.01 -19.18
C VAL A 382 2.35 2.99 -20.30
N ALA A 383 2.15 4.27 -19.99
CA ALA A 383 1.88 5.31 -20.98
C ALA A 383 3.05 5.50 -21.96
N THR A 384 4.30 5.56 -21.47
CA THR A 384 5.47 5.66 -22.36
C THR A 384 5.61 4.40 -23.21
N SER A 385 5.51 3.21 -22.61
CA SER A 385 5.63 1.97 -23.38
C SER A 385 4.57 1.87 -24.49
N LEU A 386 3.35 2.36 -24.22
CA LEU A 386 2.31 2.45 -25.22
C LEU A 386 2.67 3.46 -26.32
N ILE A 387 3.11 4.67 -25.97
CA ILE A 387 3.40 5.72 -26.97
C ILE A 387 4.56 5.32 -27.89
N CYS A 388 5.65 4.77 -27.35
CA CYS A 388 6.79 4.31 -28.14
C CYS A 388 6.44 3.13 -29.06
N ARG A 389 5.51 2.28 -28.63
CA ARG A 389 5.01 1.17 -29.46
C ARG A 389 4.16 1.66 -30.62
N GLU A 390 3.28 2.62 -30.38
CA GLU A 390 2.37 3.15 -31.40
C GLU A 390 3.05 4.18 -32.32
N VAL A 391 4.09 4.87 -31.84
CA VAL A 391 4.82 5.90 -32.58
C VAL A 391 6.31 5.55 -32.63
N PRO A 392 6.75 4.72 -33.60
CA PRO A 392 8.13 4.22 -33.66
C PRO A 392 9.20 5.30 -33.87
N SER A 393 8.82 6.52 -34.27
CA SER A 393 9.72 7.68 -34.36
C SER A 393 10.15 8.19 -32.99
N LEU A 394 9.46 7.82 -31.92
CA LEU A 394 9.80 8.12 -30.53
C LEU A 394 10.55 6.92 -29.93
N LYS A 395 11.77 7.15 -29.43
CA LYS A 395 12.54 6.09 -28.77
C LYS A 395 12.34 6.10 -27.26
N ASP A 396 12.42 4.91 -26.67
CA ASP A 396 12.48 4.73 -25.21
C ASP A 396 13.64 5.55 -24.62
N GLY A 397 13.40 6.23 -23.50
CA GLY A 397 14.34 7.14 -22.84
C GLY A 397 14.29 8.59 -23.33
N GLU A 398 13.96 8.85 -24.60
CA GLU A 398 13.90 10.22 -25.17
C GLU A 398 12.61 10.93 -24.76
N VAL A 399 11.49 10.20 -24.62
CA VAL A 399 10.15 10.78 -24.38
C VAL A 399 9.61 10.60 -22.97
N ASP A 400 10.27 9.81 -22.12
CA ASP A 400 9.73 9.44 -20.81
C ASP A 400 9.44 10.63 -19.91
N MET A 401 10.35 11.60 -19.86
CA MET A 401 10.16 12.82 -19.08
C MET A 401 9.10 13.75 -19.68
N LEU A 402 8.99 13.81 -21.01
CA LEU A 402 7.95 14.57 -21.70
C LEU A 402 6.56 13.99 -21.39
N VAL A 403 6.42 12.67 -21.54
CA VAL A 403 5.20 11.92 -21.24
C VAL A 403 4.83 12.07 -19.76
N LEU A 404 5.80 11.96 -18.85
CA LEU A 404 5.55 12.16 -17.42
C LEU A 404 4.93 13.53 -17.15
N VAL A 405 5.55 14.60 -17.65
CA VAL A 405 5.08 15.96 -17.38
C VAL A 405 3.72 16.20 -18.04
N CYS A 406 3.54 15.82 -19.31
CA CYS A 406 2.27 15.95 -20.02
C CYS A 406 1.13 15.19 -19.33
N HIS A 407 1.39 13.93 -18.93
CA HIS A 407 0.38 13.08 -18.31
C HIS A 407 -0.03 13.58 -16.91
N ARG A 408 0.88 14.24 -16.17
CA ARG A 408 0.62 14.64 -14.78
C ARG A 408 0.19 16.10 -14.62
N ALA A 409 0.71 17.01 -15.44
CA ALA A 409 0.35 18.42 -15.37
C ALA A 409 -0.83 18.79 -16.30
N GLY A 410 -1.22 17.91 -17.21
CA GLY A 410 -2.43 18.08 -18.03
C GLY A 410 -3.75 17.85 -17.27
N TRP A 411 -3.70 17.33 -16.04
CA TRP A 411 -4.87 17.03 -15.22
C TRP A 411 -5.04 18.09 -14.12
N SER A 412 -6.30 18.32 -13.70
CA SER A 412 -6.73 19.47 -12.87
C SER A 412 -6.05 19.63 -11.51
N THR A 413 -5.23 18.67 -11.07
CA THR A 413 -4.43 18.76 -9.84
C THR A 413 -2.97 18.37 -10.14
N VAL A 414 -2.09 19.37 -10.22
CA VAL A 414 -0.65 19.16 -10.38
C VAL A 414 -0.06 18.55 -9.11
N ASP A 415 0.66 17.44 -9.28
CA ASP A 415 1.35 16.73 -8.21
C ASP A 415 2.39 17.61 -7.50
N GLU A 416 2.37 17.65 -6.16
CA GLU A 416 3.30 18.49 -5.38
C GLU A 416 4.76 18.05 -5.56
N GLY A 417 5.02 16.74 -5.69
CA GLY A 417 6.36 16.23 -5.95
C GLY A 417 6.89 16.71 -7.30
N LEU A 418 6.04 16.67 -8.33
CA LEU A 418 6.37 17.20 -9.65
C LEU A 418 6.65 18.71 -9.61
N ARG A 419 5.83 19.49 -8.89
CA ARG A 419 6.04 20.95 -8.78
C ARG A 419 7.36 21.28 -8.09
N ARG A 420 7.66 20.61 -6.97
CA ARG A 420 8.93 20.78 -6.24
C ARG A 420 10.13 20.41 -7.12
N TRP A 421 10.04 19.32 -7.87
CA TRP A 421 11.09 18.91 -8.79
C TRP A 421 11.27 19.91 -9.95
N LEU A 422 10.19 20.38 -10.57
CA LEU A 422 10.26 21.40 -11.63
C LEU A 422 10.92 22.70 -11.15
N ALA A 423 10.73 23.06 -9.87
CA ALA A 423 11.37 24.23 -9.26
C ALA A 423 12.86 24.02 -8.90
N SER A 424 13.35 22.78 -8.90
CA SER A 424 14.75 22.42 -8.62
C SER A 424 15.70 22.76 -9.77
N GLU A 425 17.01 22.71 -9.54
CA GLU A 425 18.00 22.90 -10.60
C GLU A 425 17.93 21.83 -11.70
N GLU A 426 17.60 20.59 -11.34
CA GLU A 426 17.35 19.51 -12.32
C GLU A 426 16.13 19.83 -13.20
N GLY A 427 15.03 20.26 -12.59
CA GLY A 427 13.81 20.65 -13.30
C GLY A 427 14.04 21.84 -14.24
N LYS A 428 14.79 22.86 -13.80
CA LYS A 428 15.20 23.99 -14.64
C LYS A 428 16.13 23.58 -15.78
N SER A 429 16.99 22.59 -15.56
CA SER A 429 17.84 22.03 -16.62
C SER A 429 17.00 21.30 -17.67
N PHE A 430 16.07 20.46 -17.22
CA PHE A 430 15.11 19.77 -18.09
C PHE A 430 14.26 20.75 -18.91
N TYR A 431 13.76 21.82 -18.29
CA TYR A 431 12.99 22.86 -19.00
C TYR A 431 13.80 23.50 -20.14
N ARG A 432 15.06 23.85 -19.87
CA ARG A 432 15.98 24.40 -20.89
C ARG A 432 16.31 23.41 -21.99
N GLN A 433 16.52 22.14 -21.64
CA GLN A 433 16.76 21.08 -22.62
C GLN A 433 15.54 20.88 -23.52
N THR A 434 14.33 20.88 -22.95
CA THR A 434 13.07 20.76 -23.71
C THR A 434 12.88 21.92 -24.70
N MET A 435 13.28 23.15 -24.33
CA MET A 435 13.29 24.28 -25.27
C MET A 435 14.29 24.09 -26.42
N ALA A 436 15.48 23.55 -26.13
CA ALA A 436 16.46 23.24 -27.17
C ALA A 436 15.94 22.16 -28.13
N GLU A 437 15.26 21.13 -27.62
CA GLU A 437 14.65 20.03 -28.39
C GLU A 437 13.70 20.53 -29.49
N ILE A 438 12.92 21.57 -29.21
CA ILE A 438 12.00 22.17 -30.20
C ILE A 438 12.80 22.79 -31.36
N CYS A 439 13.96 23.36 -31.08
CA CYS A 439 14.81 24.02 -32.07
C CYS A 439 15.61 23.03 -32.93
N GLU A 440 15.91 21.84 -32.42
CA GLU A 440 16.72 20.83 -33.10
C GLU A 440 15.94 20.13 -34.23
N SER A 441 16.67 19.55 -35.19
CA SER A 441 16.05 18.72 -36.24
C SER A 441 15.66 17.36 -35.65
N GLY A 442 14.37 17.09 -35.52
CA GLY A 442 13.85 15.87 -34.91
C GLY A 442 12.45 15.52 -35.41
N ALA A 443 11.93 14.38 -34.95
CA ALA A 443 10.58 13.93 -35.27
C ALA A 443 9.53 14.98 -34.86
N LEU A 444 8.51 15.18 -35.70
CA LEU A 444 7.44 16.13 -35.43
C LEU A 444 6.72 15.80 -34.13
N GLU A 445 6.48 14.51 -33.89
CA GLU A 445 5.81 14.00 -32.69
C GLU A 445 6.57 14.37 -31.41
N LEU A 446 7.91 14.37 -31.46
CA LEU A 446 8.76 14.76 -30.35
C LEU A 446 8.65 16.26 -30.05
N LYS A 447 8.62 17.10 -31.09
CA LYS A 447 8.43 18.56 -30.96
C LYS A 447 7.07 18.91 -30.40
N VAL A 448 6.03 18.20 -30.86
CA VAL A 448 4.67 18.34 -30.33
C VAL A 448 4.65 18.02 -28.83
N LEU A 449 5.21 16.88 -28.43
CA LEU A 449 5.32 16.51 -27.02
C LEU A 449 6.14 17.52 -26.21
N ALA A 450 7.24 18.04 -26.75
CA ALA A 450 8.06 19.06 -26.11
C ALA A 450 7.29 20.38 -25.91
N ALA A 451 6.55 20.85 -26.92
CA ALA A 451 5.73 22.06 -26.81
C ALA A 451 4.62 21.91 -25.75
N VAL A 452 3.93 20.77 -25.74
CA VAL A 452 2.93 20.44 -24.70
C VAL A 452 3.58 20.37 -23.32
N THR A 453 4.75 19.76 -23.22
CA THR A 453 5.53 19.65 -21.98
C THR A 453 5.87 21.02 -21.42
N LEU A 454 6.33 21.96 -22.25
CA LEU A 454 6.64 23.32 -21.80
C LEU A 454 5.41 24.04 -21.24
N LEU A 455 4.26 23.92 -21.92
CA LEU A 455 2.99 24.48 -21.43
C LEU A 455 2.60 23.88 -20.07
N CYS A 456 2.73 22.55 -19.94
CA CYS A 456 2.49 21.82 -18.72
C CYS A 456 3.43 22.25 -17.57
N CYS A 457 4.73 22.42 -17.83
CA CYS A 457 5.71 22.95 -16.89
C CYS A 457 5.33 24.36 -16.41
N SER A 458 4.99 25.25 -17.35
CA SER A 458 4.61 26.63 -17.05
C SER A 458 3.40 26.68 -16.12
N ARG A 459 2.33 25.93 -16.42
CA ARG A 459 1.14 25.85 -15.58
C ARG A 459 1.42 25.25 -14.20
N ALA A 460 2.27 24.23 -14.13
CA ALA A 460 2.65 23.59 -12.87
C ALA A 460 3.37 24.55 -11.92
N LEU A 461 4.22 25.43 -12.45
CA LEU A 461 5.02 26.39 -11.69
C LEU A 461 4.28 27.68 -11.34
N HIS A 462 3.43 28.19 -12.22
CA HIS A 462 2.87 29.54 -12.07
C HIS A 462 1.49 29.62 -11.44
N GLY A 463 0.71 28.53 -11.40
CA GLY A 463 -0.54 28.39 -10.62
C GLY A 463 -1.71 29.32 -11.00
N SER A 464 -1.44 30.50 -11.54
CA SER A 464 -2.36 31.49 -12.08
C SER A 464 -1.94 31.86 -13.50
N PRO A 465 -2.89 32.01 -14.44
CA PRO A 465 -2.58 32.47 -15.79
C PRO A 465 -1.92 33.85 -15.77
N ASP A 466 -1.08 34.12 -16.79
CA ASP A 466 -0.38 35.40 -16.92
C ASP A 466 -1.36 36.59 -16.88
N ASN A 467 -0.92 37.69 -16.25
CA ASN A 467 -1.70 38.94 -16.18
C ASN A 467 -1.87 39.63 -17.55
N CYS A 468 -1.16 39.18 -18.58
CA CYS A 468 -1.17 39.78 -19.91
C CYS A 468 -1.54 38.73 -20.96
N SER A 469 -2.73 38.89 -21.56
CA SER A 469 -3.23 38.01 -22.63
C SER A 469 -2.68 38.37 -24.02
N ALA A 470 -1.95 39.49 -24.15
CA ALA A 470 -1.41 39.98 -25.41
C ALA A 470 0.10 39.69 -25.53
N PRO A 471 0.65 39.57 -26.76
CA PRO A 471 2.07 39.34 -26.97
C PRO A 471 2.91 40.55 -26.54
N ALA A 472 4.03 40.29 -25.87
CA ALA A 472 4.97 41.32 -25.41
C ALA A 472 5.73 41.96 -26.58
N TYR A 473 6.05 41.19 -27.63
CA TYR A 473 6.77 41.64 -28.82
C TYR A 473 5.95 41.50 -30.10
N ARG A 474 4.73 42.07 -30.08
CA ARG A 474 3.81 42.24 -31.22
C ARG A 474 3.21 40.97 -31.83
N ALA A 475 3.77 39.79 -31.60
CA ALA A 475 3.19 38.51 -32.03
C ALA A 475 3.74 37.32 -31.23
N TYR A 476 2.88 36.32 -31.00
CA TYR A 476 3.21 35.16 -30.16
C TYR A 476 4.41 34.36 -30.68
N LEU A 477 4.58 34.26 -32.01
CA LEU A 477 5.75 33.60 -32.61
C LEU A 477 7.09 34.28 -32.24
N TRP A 478 7.12 35.61 -32.14
CA TRP A 478 8.35 36.34 -31.78
C TRP A 478 8.68 36.18 -30.30
N ASP A 479 7.65 36.20 -29.45
CA ASP A 479 7.78 35.91 -28.03
C ASP A 479 8.28 34.46 -27.83
N PHE A 480 7.71 33.50 -28.55
CA PHE A 480 8.12 32.10 -28.52
C PHE A 480 9.58 31.93 -28.98
N GLY A 481 9.97 32.57 -30.09
CA GLY A 481 11.36 32.53 -30.56
C GLY A 481 12.35 33.16 -29.57
N ARG A 482 11.92 34.12 -28.76
CA ARG A 482 12.73 34.68 -27.66
C ARG A 482 12.83 33.70 -26.49
N MET A 483 11.72 33.08 -26.10
CA MET A 483 11.70 32.04 -25.06
C MET A 483 12.65 30.89 -25.40
N LEU A 484 12.59 30.37 -26.63
CA LEU A 484 13.46 29.28 -27.09
C LEU A 484 14.96 29.64 -27.04
N ARG A 485 15.30 30.93 -27.07
CA ARG A 485 16.69 31.43 -26.91
C ARG A 485 17.07 31.69 -25.44
N GLY A 486 16.21 31.32 -24.49
CA GLY A 486 16.40 31.50 -23.05
C GLY A 486 16.06 32.90 -22.52
N TRP A 487 15.33 33.72 -23.28
CA TRP A 487 14.93 35.06 -22.83
C TRP A 487 13.67 34.95 -21.99
N SER A 488 13.63 35.63 -20.84
CA SER A 488 12.42 35.72 -20.01
C SER A 488 11.36 36.57 -20.70
N VAL A 489 10.12 36.07 -20.72
CA VAL A 489 8.95 36.70 -21.33
C VAL A 489 7.83 36.71 -20.29
N GLN A 490 7.15 37.85 -20.11
CA GLN A 490 6.15 38.02 -19.03
C GLN A 490 4.81 37.33 -19.29
N ASN A 491 4.55 36.92 -20.53
CA ASN A 491 3.35 36.24 -21.02
C ASN A 491 3.68 34.81 -21.50
N GLU A 492 4.60 34.15 -20.80
CA GLU A 492 5.16 32.84 -21.16
C GLU A 492 4.09 31.76 -21.34
N GLN A 493 3.16 31.66 -20.39
CA GLN A 493 2.09 30.66 -20.41
C GLN A 493 1.15 30.89 -21.59
N VAL A 494 0.76 32.14 -21.83
CA VAL A 494 -0.13 32.51 -22.94
C VAL A 494 0.52 32.24 -24.29
N VAL A 495 1.82 32.53 -24.42
CA VAL A 495 2.59 32.24 -25.65
C VAL A 495 2.62 30.74 -25.91
N LEU A 496 2.95 29.92 -24.91
CA LEU A 496 2.97 28.46 -25.04
C LEU A 496 1.59 27.91 -25.40
N GLU A 497 0.53 28.40 -24.77
CA GLU A 497 -0.84 27.98 -25.03
C GLU A 497 -1.27 28.31 -26.47
N ARG A 498 -0.92 29.50 -26.97
CA ARG A 498 -1.17 29.91 -28.35
C ARG A 498 -0.37 29.07 -29.36
N MET A 499 0.89 28.75 -29.06
CA MET A 499 1.70 27.89 -29.91
C MET A 499 1.16 26.46 -29.95
N VAL A 500 0.74 25.89 -28.82
CA VAL A 500 0.14 24.55 -28.74
C VAL A 500 -1.22 24.50 -29.46
N LEU A 501 -2.04 25.55 -29.35
CA LEU A 501 -3.27 25.70 -30.12
C LEU A 501 -3.01 25.74 -31.64
N SER A 502 -1.96 26.44 -32.04
CA SER A 502 -1.51 26.52 -33.43
C SER A 502 -1.08 25.15 -33.97
N ILE A 503 -0.28 24.40 -33.22
CA ILE A 503 0.05 23.01 -33.53
C ILE A 503 -1.22 22.16 -33.72
N ARG A 504 -2.18 22.27 -32.80
CA ARG A 504 -3.44 21.49 -32.87
C ARG A 504 -4.27 21.84 -34.12
N ARG A 505 -4.28 23.10 -34.55
CA ARG A 505 -4.98 23.53 -35.77
C ARG A 505 -4.31 23.03 -37.04
N VAL A 506 -2.98 23.18 -37.10
CA VAL A 506 -2.16 22.81 -38.27
C VAL A 506 -2.11 21.30 -38.43
N LEU A 507 -1.71 20.58 -37.38
CA LEU A 507 -1.49 19.13 -37.46
C LEU A 507 -2.77 18.30 -37.33
N GLY A 508 -3.88 18.90 -36.89
CA GLY A 508 -5.24 18.31 -36.91
C GLY A 508 -5.32 16.79 -36.70
N GLU A 509 -5.73 16.07 -37.75
CA GLU A 509 -5.82 14.59 -37.77
C GLU A 509 -4.53 13.90 -38.24
N GLU A 510 -3.54 14.65 -38.71
CA GLU A 510 -2.28 14.12 -39.23
C GLU A 510 -1.27 13.79 -38.12
N CYS A 511 -1.43 14.40 -36.94
CA CYS A 511 -0.71 13.99 -35.74
C CYS A 511 -1.18 12.60 -35.27
N HIS A 512 -0.24 11.70 -34.95
CA HIS A 512 -0.58 10.38 -34.46
C HIS A 512 -1.52 10.45 -33.24
N PRO A 513 -2.62 9.68 -33.18
CA PRO A 513 -3.64 9.79 -32.13
C PRO A 513 -3.09 9.70 -30.70
N ALA A 514 -2.07 8.87 -30.49
CA ALA A 514 -1.40 8.69 -29.20
C ALA A 514 -0.64 9.94 -28.70
N VAL A 515 -0.21 10.82 -29.60
CA VAL A 515 0.43 12.11 -29.25
C VAL A 515 -0.62 13.21 -29.20
N ARG A 516 -1.61 13.17 -30.12
CA ARG A 516 -2.72 14.11 -30.15
C ARG A 516 -3.52 14.14 -28.86
N CYS A 517 -3.66 13.01 -28.16
CA CYS A 517 -4.37 12.99 -26.89
C CYS A 517 -3.75 13.93 -25.83
N TYR A 518 -2.43 14.12 -25.84
CA TYR A 518 -1.76 15.07 -24.93
C TYR A 518 -1.99 16.52 -25.33
N LEU A 519 -2.08 16.82 -26.63
CA LEU A 519 -2.51 18.14 -27.13
C LEU A 519 -3.94 18.46 -26.65
N ASP A 520 -4.85 17.51 -26.80
CA ASP A 520 -6.26 17.69 -26.42
C ASP A 520 -6.43 17.84 -24.90
N ILE A 521 -5.67 17.08 -24.10
CA ILE A 521 -5.67 17.20 -22.62
C ILE A 521 -5.11 18.56 -22.19
N ALA A 522 -4.04 19.04 -22.83
CA ALA A 522 -3.41 20.30 -22.46
C ALA A 522 -4.26 21.52 -22.86
N VAL A 523 -5.03 21.45 -23.93
CA VAL A 523 -5.87 22.56 -24.39
C VAL A 523 -7.31 22.34 -23.92
N GLN A 524 -7.56 22.59 -22.63
CA GLN A 524 -8.88 22.37 -22.01
C GLN A 524 -9.96 23.39 -22.42
N SER A 525 -9.57 24.56 -22.95
CA SER A 525 -10.50 25.58 -23.43
C SER A 525 -10.05 26.13 -24.79
N GLU A 526 -10.99 26.24 -25.73
CA GLU A 526 -10.77 26.96 -26.98
C GLU A 526 -10.67 28.46 -26.69
N LEU A 527 -9.45 29.00 -26.73
CA LEU A 527 -9.26 30.45 -26.77
C LEU A 527 -9.77 30.98 -28.11
N PRO A 528 -10.43 32.15 -28.13
CA PRO A 528 -10.80 32.81 -29.38
C PRO A 528 -9.58 33.01 -30.27
N LEU A 529 -9.72 32.76 -31.57
CA LEU A 529 -8.70 33.03 -32.58
C LEU A 529 -8.22 34.48 -32.47
N ASP A 530 -6.92 34.66 -32.34
CA ASP A 530 -6.25 35.96 -32.39
C ASP A 530 -5.78 36.22 -33.82
N LEU A 531 -5.82 37.48 -34.27
CA LEU A 531 -5.33 37.87 -35.60
C LEU A 531 -3.87 37.45 -35.82
N LEU A 532 -3.09 37.36 -34.75
CA LEU A 532 -1.67 37.05 -34.78
C LEU A 532 -1.38 35.53 -34.81
N ASP A 533 -2.40 34.70 -34.67
CA ASP A 533 -2.27 33.23 -34.68
C ASP A 533 -1.81 32.70 -36.05
N GLY A 534 -2.17 33.37 -37.15
CA GLY A 534 -1.81 32.91 -38.50
C GLY A 534 -0.30 32.87 -38.78
N LEU A 535 0.50 33.65 -38.06
CA LEU A 535 1.97 33.61 -38.16
C LEU A 535 2.54 32.37 -37.46
N SER A 536 1.92 31.96 -36.35
CA SER A 536 2.26 30.71 -35.67
C SER A 536 1.84 29.50 -36.50
N ASP A 537 0.68 29.56 -37.17
CA ASP A 537 0.19 28.46 -38.01
C ASP A 537 1.16 28.22 -39.19
N GLN A 538 1.54 29.27 -39.91
CA GLN A 538 2.56 29.19 -40.98
C GLN A 538 3.90 28.64 -40.52
N TYR A 539 4.30 28.93 -39.27
CA TYR A 539 5.53 28.40 -38.71
C TYR A 539 5.46 26.87 -38.62
N TRP A 540 4.36 26.31 -38.11
CA TRP A 540 4.20 24.85 -38.00
C TRP A 540 3.94 24.16 -39.34
N ASP A 541 3.20 24.80 -40.27
CA ASP A 541 3.00 24.29 -41.64
C ASP A 541 4.35 24.08 -42.36
N ALA A 542 5.26 25.05 -42.24
CA ALA A 542 6.59 24.97 -42.87
C ALA A 542 7.45 23.79 -42.33
N TRP A 543 7.20 23.36 -41.09
CA TRP A 543 7.85 22.19 -40.50
C TRP A 543 7.27 20.87 -41.01
N GLU A 544 5.99 20.85 -41.37
CA GLU A 544 5.36 19.70 -42.01
C GLU A 544 5.86 19.52 -43.46
N GLU A 545 5.97 20.61 -44.22
CA GLU A 545 6.47 20.56 -45.60
C GLU A 545 7.92 20.05 -45.71
N THR A 546 8.75 20.34 -44.71
CA THR A 546 10.13 19.82 -44.64
C THR A 546 10.21 18.31 -44.39
N ARG A 547 9.16 17.69 -43.86
CA ARG A 547 8.98 16.21 -43.78
C ARG A 547 8.61 15.62 -45.14
N GLY A 548 7.63 16.23 -45.83
CA GLY A 548 7.17 15.78 -47.15
C GLY A 548 8.27 15.85 -48.23
N GLY A 549 9.16 16.85 -48.16
CA GLY A 549 10.29 16.98 -49.08
C GLY A 549 11.38 15.90 -48.94
N PHE A 550 11.51 15.30 -47.75
CA PHE A 550 12.53 14.27 -47.48
C PHE A 550 12.01 12.86 -47.79
N GLU A 551 10.77 12.54 -47.45
CA GLU A 551 10.13 11.26 -47.79
C GLU A 551 9.81 11.15 -49.29
N SER A 552 9.42 12.25 -49.95
CA SER A 552 9.17 12.28 -51.39
C SER A 552 10.47 12.11 -52.20
N ARG A 553 11.61 12.62 -51.71
CA ARG A 553 12.95 12.39 -52.31
C ARG A 553 13.47 10.97 -52.14
N MET A 554 13.13 10.28 -51.05
CA MET A 554 13.45 8.86 -50.90
C MET A 554 12.51 7.95 -51.71
N SER A 555 11.26 8.36 -51.89
CA SER A 555 10.25 7.61 -52.68
C SER A 555 10.42 7.79 -54.19
N SER A 556 10.99 8.91 -54.65
CA SER A 556 11.23 9.20 -56.08
C SER A 556 12.65 8.86 -56.56
N GLY A 557 13.52 8.33 -55.68
CA GLY A 557 14.94 8.06 -55.96
C GLY A 557 15.25 6.65 -56.47
N GLY A 558 14.26 5.92 -57.00
CA GLY A 558 14.45 4.55 -57.48
C GLY A 558 13.76 4.29 -58.80
N HIS A 559 14.39 4.67 -59.92
CA HIS A 559 14.47 3.94 -61.20
C HIS A 559 14.90 4.87 -62.35
N SER A 560 16.18 4.79 -62.73
CA SER A 560 16.78 5.03 -64.06
C SER A 560 18.24 5.42 -63.79
N GLY A 561 19.21 4.53 -63.97
CA GLY A 561 19.60 4.01 -65.28
C GLY A 561 20.98 4.58 -65.57
N TRP A 562 22.02 3.98 -64.97
CA TRP A 562 23.41 4.22 -65.35
C TRP A 562 23.96 2.91 -65.89
N ASP A 563 23.92 2.82 -67.21
CA ASP A 563 24.66 1.85 -67.99
C ASP A 563 26.16 2.02 -67.73
N SER A 564 26.81 0.87 -67.65
CA SER A 564 28.22 0.69 -67.40
C SER A 564 28.94 0.64 -68.74
N GLU A 565 29.72 1.68 -69.06
CA GLU A 565 30.82 1.57 -70.01
C GLU A 565 32.14 1.73 -69.25
N ASN A 566 32.85 0.60 -69.15
CA ASN A 566 34.22 0.50 -68.67
C ASN A 566 35.14 1.19 -69.67
N ASP A 567 35.84 2.24 -69.23
CA ASP A 567 37.02 2.76 -69.93
C ASP A 567 38.28 2.44 -69.11
N THR A 568 39.15 1.63 -69.71
CA THR A 568 40.43 1.18 -69.17
C THR A 568 41.51 2.18 -69.52
N GLY A 569 42.05 2.88 -68.51
CA GLY A 569 43.21 3.75 -68.67
C GLY A 569 44.22 3.54 -67.54
N ASP A 570 45.08 2.54 -67.70
CA ASP A 570 46.31 2.35 -66.93
C ASP A 570 47.44 3.05 -67.70
N ASP A 571 48.07 4.06 -67.10
CA ASP A 571 49.24 4.70 -67.69
C ASP A 571 50.30 4.96 -66.62
N GLY A 572 51.37 4.18 -66.71
CA GLY A 572 52.53 4.23 -65.84
C GLY A 572 53.83 4.02 -66.61
N LYS A 573 54.57 5.13 -66.78
CA LYS A 573 56.04 5.26 -67.05
C LYS A 573 56.48 5.01 -68.51
N ARG A 574 57.20 5.95 -69.17
CA ARG A 574 58.62 6.33 -68.91
C ARG A 574 59.12 7.41 -69.90
N SER A 575 60.11 8.19 -69.43
CA SER A 575 61.04 9.14 -70.12
C SER A 575 60.43 10.48 -70.53
N ARG A 576 60.96 11.65 -70.15
CA ARG A 576 62.30 12.10 -69.72
C ARG A 576 62.19 13.17 -68.64
#